data_AF-A0A1I4BF68-F1
#
_entry.id   AF-A0A1I4BF68-F1
#
_cell.length_a   1.000
_cell.length_b   1.000
_cell.length_c   1.000
_cell.angle_alpha   90.00
_cell.angle_beta   90.00
_cell.angle_gamma   90.00
#
_symmetry.space_group_name_H-M   'P 1'
#
loop_
_entity.id
_entity.type
_entity.pdbx_description
1 polymer ?
#
loop_
_entity_poly.entity_id
_entity_poly.type
_entity_poly.pdbx_seq_one_letter_code
_entity_poly.pdbx_strand_id
1 'polypeptide(L)'
;MSDPSDSKTQRGRVWASKWYRIRPQTFEHYELFFERDRIYAAYAEESFKSVLLRRDGREREATQVGDTLRDAPPETLLANDRSFVIDTAEVTRLELRSGTFLFKPKLTIETESKTYEFYHPERSHDTTALADQLETQFGNTVPIKKTTAPLSW
;
A
#
# COMPACT_ATOMS: atom_id res chain seq x y z
N MET A 1 9.68 -5.02 42.21
CA MET A 1 10.17 -4.11 41.16
C MET A 1 10.04 -4.89 39.87
N SER A 2 8.97 -4.65 39.11
CA SER A 2 8.69 -5.41 37.90
C SER A 2 9.41 -4.75 36.72
N ASP A 3 10.13 -5.56 35.95
CA ASP A 3 10.83 -5.17 34.72
C ASP A 3 9.85 -4.64 33.67
N PRO A 4 10.09 -3.47 33.05
CA PRO A 4 9.37 -3.04 31.86
C PRO A 4 10.09 -3.63 30.64
N SER A 5 10.04 -4.96 30.50
CA SER A 5 10.30 -5.57 29.19
C SER A 5 9.09 -5.28 28.32
N ASP A 6 9.11 -4.08 27.75
CA ASP A 6 8.26 -3.57 26.70
C ASP A 6 8.13 -4.65 25.62
N SER A 7 7.10 -5.47 25.75
CA SER A 7 6.69 -6.40 24.71
C SER A 7 6.25 -5.51 23.57
N LYS A 8 7.17 -5.19 22.65
CA LYS A 8 6.81 -4.75 21.30
C LYS A 8 5.95 -5.86 20.74
N THR A 9 4.64 -5.77 20.99
CA THR A 9 3.63 -6.53 20.29
C THR A 9 3.81 -6.14 18.84
N GLN A 10 4.51 -6.98 18.10
CA GLN A 10 4.67 -6.85 16.66
C GLN A 10 3.24 -6.70 16.12
N ARG A 11 2.88 -5.48 15.70
CA ARG A 11 1.53 -5.21 15.22
C ARG A 11 1.41 -6.07 13.97
N GLY A 12 0.61 -7.14 14.04
CA GLY A 12 0.43 -8.11 12.96
C GLY A 12 -0.22 -7.44 11.75
N ARG A 13 0.57 -6.67 11.02
CA ARG A 13 0.20 -5.75 9.96
C ARG A 13 0.92 -6.19 8.70
N VAL A 14 0.16 -6.30 7.61
CA VAL A 14 0.72 -6.57 6.30
C VAL A 14 1.17 -5.25 5.68
N TRP A 15 2.37 -5.21 5.11
CA TRP A 15 2.95 -4.02 4.51
C TRP A 15 3.11 -4.23 3.01
N ALA A 16 2.57 -3.30 2.21
CA ALA A 16 2.78 -3.25 0.78
C ALA A 16 3.50 -1.94 0.42
N SER A 17 4.72 -2.08 -0.11
CA SER A 17 5.63 -0.96 -0.29
C SER A 17 5.58 -0.32 -1.67
N LYS A 18 5.96 0.97 -1.78
CA LYS A 18 6.21 1.68 -3.06
C LYS A 18 5.00 1.78 -3.98
N TRP A 19 3.80 1.91 -3.41
CA TRP A 19 2.59 2.07 -4.20
C TRP A 19 2.34 3.53 -4.49
N TYR A 20 1.86 3.88 -5.69
CA TYR A 20 1.56 5.27 -6.03
C TYR A 20 0.19 5.43 -6.68
N ARG A 21 -0.39 6.61 -6.48
CA ARG A 21 -1.63 7.05 -7.12
C ARG A 21 -1.31 8.01 -8.24
N ILE A 22 -2.06 7.91 -9.34
CA ILE A 22 -1.93 8.83 -10.47
C ILE A 22 -2.85 10.03 -10.24
N ARG A 23 -2.26 11.23 -10.24
CA ARG A 23 -2.98 12.51 -10.26
C ARG A 23 -2.82 13.17 -11.62
N PRO A 24 -3.58 14.23 -11.95
CA PRO A 24 -3.44 14.91 -13.24
C PRO A 24 -1.98 15.32 -13.53
N GLN A 25 -1.29 15.91 -12.55
CA GLN A 25 0.06 16.48 -12.73
C GLN A 25 1.18 15.68 -12.05
N THR A 26 0.86 14.88 -11.04
CA THR A 26 1.83 14.18 -10.18
C THR A 26 1.53 12.68 -10.05
N PHE A 27 2.50 11.95 -9.53
CA PHE A 27 2.27 10.67 -8.86
C PHE A 27 2.52 10.87 -7.37
N GLU A 28 1.56 10.47 -6.55
CA GLU A 28 1.67 10.49 -5.09
C GLU A 28 2.05 9.09 -4.61
N HIS A 29 3.17 8.96 -3.92
CA HIS A 29 3.70 7.68 -3.42
C HIS A 29 3.29 7.45 -1.98
N TYR A 30 2.99 6.19 -1.66
CA TYR A 30 2.45 5.73 -0.41
C TYR A 30 3.07 4.40 0.00
N GLU A 31 3.26 4.24 1.30
CA GLU A 31 3.48 2.97 1.96
C GLU A 31 2.13 2.50 2.54
N LEU A 32 1.68 1.31 2.13
CA LEU A 32 0.36 0.80 2.50
C LEU A 32 0.49 -0.21 3.64
N PHE A 33 -0.30 -0.01 4.68
CA PHE A 33 -0.29 -0.81 5.89
C PHE A 33 -1.70 -1.34 6.16
N PHE A 34 -1.84 -2.66 6.17
CA PHE A 34 -3.11 -3.35 6.35
C PHE A 34 -3.16 -3.95 7.75
N GLU A 35 -3.99 -3.35 8.60
CA GLU A 35 -4.41 -3.90 9.87
C GLU A 35 -5.80 -4.54 9.72
N ARG A 36 -6.28 -5.25 10.75
CA ARG A 36 -7.55 -5.98 10.64
C ARG A 36 -8.77 -5.09 10.42
N ASP A 37 -8.78 -3.92 11.06
CA ASP A 37 -9.89 -2.96 11.07
C ASP A 37 -9.61 -1.77 10.15
N ARG A 38 -8.35 -1.50 9.80
CA ARG A 38 -7.95 -0.28 9.09
C ARG A 38 -6.88 -0.54 8.04
N ILE A 39 -6.98 0.19 6.94
CA ILE A 39 -5.93 0.29 5.92
C ILE A 39 -5.39 1.70 5.95
N TYR A 40 -4.09 1.84 6.23
CA TYR A 40 -3.40 3.13 6.23
C TYR A 40 -2.63 3.29 4.92
N ALA A 41 -2.84 4.43 4.28
CA ALA A 41 -2.01 4.90 3.18
C ALA A 41 -1.13 6.04 3.71
N ALA A 42 0.08 5.70 4.16
CA ALA A 42 1.05 6.66 4.66
C ALA A 42 1.74 7.33 3.48
N TYR A 43 1.61 8.65 3.35
CA TYR A 43 2.22 9.39 2.26
C TYR A 43 3.74 9.42 2.41
N ALA A 44 4.45 8.96 1.38
CA ALA A 44 5.91 8.96 1.36
C ALA A 44 6.46 10.20 0.65
N GLU A 45 5.99 10.46 -0.57
CA GLU A 45 6.49 11.58 -1.39
C GLU A 45 5.60 11.85 -2.62
N GLU A 46 5.93 12.88 -3.39
CA GLU A 46 5.35 13.12 -4.71
C GLU A 46 6.44 13.17 -5.79
N SER A 47 6.05 12.77 -7.00
CA SER A 47 6.87 12.91 -8.18
C SER A 47 6.09 13.58 -9.31
N PHE A 48 6.74 14.48 -10.03
CA PHE A 48 6.14 15.15 -11.18
C PHE A 48 6.28 14.31 -12.45
N LYS A 49 5.25 14.33 -13.29
CA LYS A 49 5.28 13.63 -14.58
C LYS A 49 6.34 14.21 -15.54
N SER A 50 6.54 15.53 -15.48
CA SER A 50 7.55 16.25 -16.26
C SER A 50 8.96 15.84 -15.86
N VAL A 51 9.78 15.45 -16.85
CA VAL A 51 11.19 15.06 -16.66
C VAL A 51 12.00 16.20 -16.04
N LEU A 52 11.71 17.45 -16.39
CA LEU A 52 12.39 18.65 -15.89
C LEU A 52 12.19 18.88 -14.38
N LEU A 53 11.17 18.27 -13.78
CA LEU A 53 10.83 18.41 -12.36
C LEU A 53 11.17 17.14 -11.56
N ARG A 54 11.88 16.17 -12.15
CA ARG A 54 12.30 14.96 -11.47
C ARG A 54 13.57 15.24 -10.68
N ARG A 55 13.48 15.26 -9.35
CA ARG A 55 14.65 15.10 -8.47
C ARG A 55 15.10 13.63 -8.50
N ASP A 56 16.38 13.40 -8.71
CA ASP A 56 17.02 12.08 -8.66
C ASP A 56 17.22 11.65 -7.19
N GLY A 57 16.85 10.41 -6.82
CA GLY A 57 17.09 9.86 -5.46
C GLY A 57 15.98 8.98 -4.83
N ARG A 58 14.79 8.91 -5.45
CA ARG A 58 13.51 8.51 -4.82
C ARG A 58 13.35 7.09 -4.26
N GLU A 59 13.86 6.05 -4.92
CA GLU A 59 13.46 4.67 -4.59
C GLU A 59 14.07 4.11 -3.29
N ARG A 60 15.20 4.67 -2.85
CA ARG A 60 15.91 4.20 -1.66
C ARG A 60 15.31 4.74 -0.36
N GLU A 61 14.75 5.96 -0.41
CA GLU A 61 14.15 6.63 0.76
C GLU A 61 12.77 6.05 1.11
N ALA A 62 11.90 5.79 0.13
CA ALA A 62 10.54 5.29 0.39
C ALA A 62 10.52 3.93 1.12
N THR A 63 11.38 2.99 0.71
CA THR A 63 11.48 1.67 1.38
C THR A 63 11.97 1.80 2.82
N GLN A 64 12.93 2.69 3.05
CA GLN A 64 13.53 2.90 4.37
C GLN A 64 12.54 3.58 5.32
N VAL A 65 11.72 4.50 4.80
CA VAL A 65 10.58 5.08 5.51
C VAL A 65 9.56 4.00 5.86
N GLY A 66 9.14 3.17 4.90
CA GLY A 66 8.17 2.11 5.14
C GLY A 66 8.62 1.10 6.21
N ASP A 67 9.90 0.75 6.24
CA ASP A 67 10.47 -0.15 7.26
C ASP A 67 10.42 0.48 8.66
N THR A 68 10.77 1.78 8.78
CA THR A 68 10.65 2.49 10.08
C THR A 68 9.21 2.67 10.56
N LEU A 69 8.26 2.74 9.62
CA LEU A 69 6.83 2.91 9.92
C LEU A 69 6.10 1.59 10.19
N ARG A 70 6.73 0.45 9.92
CA ARG A 70 6.10 -0.87 9.99
C ARG A 70 5.50 -1.17 11.35
N ASP A 71 6.23 -0.85 12.41
CA ASP A 71 5.80 -1.03 13.80
C ASP A 71 5.34 0.30 14.45
N ALA A 72 5.31 1.38 13.68
CA ALA A 72 4.91 2.69 14.17
C ALA A 72 3.41 2.74 14.49
N PRO A 73 3.01 3.53 15.50
CA PRO A 73 1.62 3.65 15.88
C PRO A 73 0.83 4.47 14.83
N PRO A 74 -0.51 4.33 14.77
CA PRO A 74 -1.37 4.96 13.76
C PRO A 74 -1.16 6.47 13.57
N GLU A 75 -0.94 7.20 14.66
CA GLU A 75 -0.67 8.64 14.66
C GLU A 75 0.57 9.00 13.83
N THR A 76 1.60 8.15 13.84
CA THR A 76 2.81 8.35 13.05
C THR A 76 2.55 8.09 11.57
N LEU A 77 1.71 7.09 11.23
CA LEU A 77 1.34 6.81 9.84
C LEU A 77 0.52 7.95 9.20
N LEU A 78 -0.22 8.69 10.04
CA LEU A 78 -1.10 9.78 9.63
C LEU A 78 -0.48 11.16 9.87
N ALA A 79 0.80 11.24 10.20
CA ALA A 79 1.47 12.49 10.54
C ALA A 79 1.55 13.49 9.35
N ASN A 80 1.45 13.00 8.12
CA ASN A 80 1.37 13.85 6.94
C ASN A 80 -0.10 14.01 6.50
N ASP A 81 -0.54 15.24 6.24
CA ASP A 81 -1.92 15.59 5.87
C ASP A 81 -2.45 14.89 4.60
N ARG A 82 -1.55 14.38 3.74
CA ARG A 82 -1.92 13.60 2.54
C ARG A 82 -2.06 12.12 2.83
N SER A 83 -1.61 11.65 3.99
CA SER A 83 -1.86 10.31 4.48
C SER A 83 -3.33 10.17 4.84
N PHE A 84 -3.88 8.97 4.68
CA PHE A 84 -5.28 8.72 5.00
C PHE A 84 -5.48 7.29 5.46
N VAL A 85 -6.62 7.06 6.09
CA VAL A 85 -7.06 5.76 6.58
C VAL A 85 -8.38 5.38 5.92
N ILE A 86 -8.56 4.09 5.67
CA ILE A 86 -9.79 3.48 5.19
C ILE A 86 -10.23 2.48 6.27
N ASP A 87 -11.48 2.56 6.71
CA ASP A 87 -12.06 1.52 7.56
C ASP A 87 -12.34 0.28 6.72
N THR A 88 -11.82 -0.86 7.15
CA THR A 88 -12.02 -2.14 6.46
C THR A 88 -13.49 -2.57 6.42
N ALA A 89 -14.31 -2.11 7.37
CA ALA A 89 -15.75 -2.35 7.37
C ALA A 89 -16.46 -1.69 6.17
N GLU A 90 -15.88 -0.62 5.61
CA GLU A 90 -16.40 0.05 4.42
C GLU A 90 -15.88 -0.56 3.12
N VAL A 91 -14.89 -1.47 3.19
CA VAL A 91 -14.24 -2.05 2.02
C VAL A 91 -15.11 -3.16 1.45
N THR A 92 -15.64 -2.92 0.26
CA THR A 92 -16.47 -3.89 -0.47
C THR A 92 -15.64 -4.86 -1.30
N ARG A 93 -14.44 -4.45 -1.72
CA ARG A 93 -13.53 -5.29 -2.50
C ARG A 93 -12.08 -4.80 -2.45
N LEU A 94 -11.15 -5.74 -2.29
CA LEU A 94 -9.73 -5.57 -2.60
C LEU A 94 -9.41 -6.35 -3.87
N GLU A 95 -8.80 -5.72 -4.87
CA GLU A 95 -8.32 -6.40 -6.07
C GLU A 95 -6.83 -6.16 -6.25
N LEU A 96 -6.06 -7.24 -6.32
CA LEU A 96 -4.64 -7.22 -6.59
C LEU A 96 -4.38 -7.83 -7.97
N ARG A 97 -3.73 -7.06 -8.83
CA ARG A 97 -3.34 -7.48 -10.16
C ARG A 97 -1.84 -7.41 -10.32
N SER A 98 -1.21 -8.57 -10.52
CA SER A 98 0.22 -8.65 -10.85
C SER A 98 0.50 -7.99 -12.19
N GLY A 99 1.65 -7.36 -12.31
CA GLY A 99 2.04 -6.69 -13.54
C GLY A 99 2.64 -7.63 -14.58
N THR A 100 2.62 -7.19 -15.82
CA THR A 100 3.32 -7.80 -16.96
C THR A 100 4.05 -6.73 -17.76
N PHE A 101 4.71 -7.13 -18.84
CA PHE A 101 5.31 -6.18 -19.77
C PHE A 101 4.30 -5.13 -20.30
N LEU A 102 3.06 -5.57 -20.55
CA LEU A 102 1.99 -4.73 -21.12
C LEU A 102 1.16 -3.99 -20.05
N PHE A 103 0.92 -4.62 -18.90
CA PHE A 103 0.03 -4.07 -17.87
C PHE A 103 0.78 -3.77 -16.58
N LYS A 104 0.63 -2.53 -16.08
CA LYS A 104 1.19 -2.19 -14.76
C LYS A 104 0.47 -2.98 -13.64
N PRO A 105 1.23 -3.40 -12.61
CA PRO A 105 0.63 -3.94 -11.40
C PRO A 105 -0.30 -2.90 -10.79
N LYS A 106 -1.41 -3.38 -10.22
CA LYS A 106 -2.45 -2.52 -9.67
C LYS A 106 -3.04 -3.12 -8.40
N LEU A 107 -3.21 -2.28 -7.38
CA LEU A 107 -3.97 -2.58 -6.18
C LEU A 107 -5.18 -1.63 -6.15
N THR A 108 -6.37 -2.21 -6.10
CA THR A 108 -7.63 -1.48 -6.02
C THR A 108 -8.27 -1.72 -4.67
N ILE A 109 -8.66 -0.65 -3.98
CA ILE A 109 -9.48 -0.69 -2.76
C ILE A 109 -10.81 -0.04 -3.10
N GLU A 110 -11.87 -0.81 -3.14
CA GLU A 110 -13.24 -0.32 -3.33
C GLU A 110 -13.94 -0.24 -1.99
N THR A 111 -14.56 0.91 -1.77
CA THR A 111 -15.47 1.17 -0.66
C THR A 111 -16.85 1.48 -1.22
N GLU A 112 -17.87 1.56 -0.36
CA GLU A 112 -19.22 1.96 -0.79
C GLU A 112 -19.25 3.33 -1.50
N SER A 113 -18.37 4.25 -1.12
CA SER A 113 -18.38 5.64 -1.60
C SER A 113 -17.29 5.96 -2.63
N LYS A 114 -16.22 5.16 -2.69
CA LYS A 114 -15.01 5.54 -3.43
C LYS A 114 -14.12 4.36 -3.80
N THR A 115 -13.43 4.50 -4.93
CA THR A 115 -12.36 3.60 -5.36
C THR A 115 -11.00 4.26 -5.22
N TYR A 116 -10.05 3.54 -4.62
CA TYR A 116 -8.66 3.92 -4.52
C TYR A 116 -7.83 3.00 -5.42
N GLU A 117 -7.12 3.59 -6.37
CA GLU A 117 -6.26 2.86 -7.30
C GLU A 117 -4.80 3.20 -7.06
N PHE A 118 -4.02 2.16 -6.81
CA PHE A 118 -2.59 2.22 -6.61
C PHE A 118 -1.88 1.41 -7.67
N TYR A 119 -0.71 1.87 -8.07
CA TYR A 119 0.16 1.21 -9.03
C TYR A 119 1.54 1.03 -8.43
N HIS A 120 2.27 0.05 -8.93
CA HIS A 120 3.65 -0.20 -8.51
C HIS A 120 4.64 0.24 -9.61
N PRO A 121 5.83 0.79 -9.27
CA PRO A 121 6.79 1.28 -10.25
C PRO A 121 7.44 0.12 -11.04
N GLU A 122 7.69 -1.00 -10.38
CA GLU A 122 8.20 -2.22 -11.02
C GLU A 122 7.12 -2.88 -11.87
N ARG A 123 7.34 -2.98 -13.19
CA ARG A 123 6.31 -3.43 -14.15
C ARG A 123 5.90 -4.90 -13.99
N SER A 124 6.80 -5.74 -13.51
CA SER A 124 6.54 -7.19 -13.34
C SER A 124 6.32 -7.56 -11.87
N HIS A 125 5.96 -6.59 -11.03
CA HIS A 125 5.72 -6.85 -9.62
C HIS A 125 4.60 -7.88 -9.45
N ASP A 126 4.92 -8.98 -8.77
CA ASP A 126 3.97 -10.02 -8.43
C ASP A 126 3.28 -9.70 -7.11
N THR A 127 1.95 -9.72 -7.14
CA THR A 127 1.08 -9.39 -6.01
C THR A 127 0.53 -10.64 -5.31
N THR A 128 0.87 -11.85 -5.77
CA THR A 128 0.33 -13.11 -5.26
C THR A 128 0.61 -13.28 -3.76
N ALA A 129 1.87 -13.13 -3.35
CA ALA A 129 2.26 -13.26 -1.94
C ALA A 129 1.59 -12.21 -1.05
N LEU A 130 1.45 -10.97 -1.53
CA LEU A 130 0.72 -9.93 -0.81
C LEU A 130 -0.76 -10.31 -0.67
N ALA A 131 -1.39 -10.79 -1.74
CA ALA A 131 -2.79 -11.21 -1.69
C ALA A 131 -3.02 -12.38 -0.73
N ASP A 132 -2.13 -13.38 -0.70
CA ASP A 132 -2.18 -14.50 0.26
C ASP A 132 -2.08 -14.00 1.72
N GLN A 133 -1.20 -13.03 1.97
CA GLN A 133 -1.07 -12.41 3.30
C GLN A 133 -2.34 -11.64 3.69
N LEU A 134 -2.94 -10.90 2.76
CA LEU A 134 -4.18 -10.16 3.01
C LEU A 134 -5.38 -11.10 3.22
N GLU A 135 -5.46 -12.21 2.49
CA GLU A 135 -6.48 -13.25 2.71
C GLU A 135 -6.34 -13.86 4.11
N THR A 136 -5.12 -14.09 4.56
CA THR A 136 -4.86 -14.56 5.92
C THR A 136 -5.24 -13.50 6.96
N GLN A 137 -4.93 -12.23 6.71
CA GLN A 137 -5.15 -11.11 7.63
C GLN A 137 -6.64 -10.80 7.82
N PHE A 138 -7.40 -10.74 6.72
CA PHE A 138 -8.82 -10.40 6.72
C PHE A 138 -9.73 -11.62 6.80
N GLY A 139 -9.24 -12.81 6.43
CA GLY A 139 -10.09 -13.99 6.30
C GLY A 139 -11.21 -13.72 5.31
N ASN A 140 -12.46 -13.79 5.80
CA ASN A 140 -13.65 -13.59 4.99
C ASN A 140 -14.30 -12.21 5.14
N THR A 141 -13.71 -11.29 5.91
CA THR A 141 -14.32 -9.97 6.16
C THR A 141 -14.20 -9.02 4.96
N VAL A 142 -13.09 -9.11 4.22
CA VAL A 142 -12.83 -8.29 3.04
C VAL A 142 -12.66 -9.22 1.83
N PRO A 143 -13.54 -9.13 0.82
CA PRO A 143 -13.39 -9.91 -0.41
C PRO A 143 -12.09 -9.53 -1.13
N ILE A 144 -11.19 -10.49 -1.32
CA ILE A 144 -9.94 -10.31 -2.06
C ILE A 144 -10.04 -11.03 -3.39
N LYS A 145 -9.76 -10.30 -4.46
CA LYS A 145 -9.67 -10.82 -5.82
C LYS A 145 -8.24 -10.76 -6.31
N LYS A 146 -7.68 -11.93 -6.64
CA LYS A 146 -6.40 -12.08 -7.33
C LYS A 146 -6.65 -12.10 -8.84
N THR A 147 -6.03 -11.19 -9.55
CA THR A 147 -6.08 -11.15 -11.01
C THR A 147 -4.67 -11.32 -11.55
N THR A 148 -4.38 -12.47 -12.14
CA THR A 148 -3.21 -12.60 -13.01
C THR A 148 -3.49 -11.78 -14.27
N ALA A 149 -2.58 -10.89 -14.64
CA ALA A 149 -2.69 -10.22 -15.93
C ALA A 149 -2.74 -11.28 -17.04
N PRO A 150 -3.58 -11.11 -18.07
CA PRO A 150 -3.70 -12.10 -19.13
C PRO A 150 -2.33 -12.36 -19.74
N LEU A 151 -2.01 -13.65 -19.95
CA LEU A 151 -0.80 -14.08 -20.62
C LEU A 151 -0.69 -13.34 -21.96
N SER A 152 0.36 -12.55 -22.13
CA SER A 152 0.73 -11.98 -23.42
C SER A 152 1.27 -13.13 -24.28
N TRP A 153 0.52 -13.49 -25.31
CA TRP A 153 0.96 -14.39 -26.39
C TRP A 153 1.94 -13.68 -27.33
#